data_AF-A0A7W0SKG7-F1
#
_entry.id   AF-A0A7W0SKG7-F1
#
_cell.length_a   1.000
_cell.length_b   1.000
_cell.length_c   1.000
_cell.angle_alpha   90.00
_cell.angle_beta   90.00
_cell.angle_gamma   90.00
#
_symmetry.space_group_name_H-M   'P 1'
#
loop_
_entity.id
_entity.type
_entity.pdbx_description
1 polymer ?
#
loop_
_entity_poly.entity_id
_entity_poly.type
_entity_poly.pdbx_seq_one_letter_code
_entity_poly.pdbx_strand_id
1 'polypeptide(L)'
;MQSKIFLTFVITVGVLMAGCGGTETTVNVANTSTVNTNTPPPAVNSAPLEPVKKQEAATVNNAPTLTPVVHAYYDALKKKDDAAMRQVLASNFLKSLESDMKEENKTGLAAFLAETDQVPEKPMEVRNEKIEGTKGVAEVKGGTYLTFVAIAFVNEGGKWKMSNETPSLKLP
;
A
#
# COMPACT_ATOMS: atom_id res chain seq x y z
N MET A 1 25.65 47.85 -14.74
CA MET A 1 26.22 48.35 -13.46
C MET A 1 26.46 47.15 -12.56
N GLN A 2 27.72 46.99 -12.13
CA GLN A 2 28.20 45.94 -11.24
C GLN A 2 27.83 46.24 -9.77
N SER A 3 27.59 45.18 -8.98
CA SER A 3 27.90 45.13 -7.54
C SER A 3 27.99 43.64 -7.16
N LYS A 4 29.17 42.99 -7.18
CA LYS A 4 30.16 42.82 -6.08
C LYS A 4 29.48 42.38 -4.75
N ILE A 5 29.52 41.08 -4.41
CA ILE A 5 30.56 40.34 -3.63
C ILE A 5 30.51 40.65 -2.13
N PHE A 6 30.77 39.60 -1.32
CA PHE A 6 30.89 39.46 0.15
C PHE A 6 29.67 38.75 0.76
N LEU A 7 29.77 37.71 1.59
CA LEU A 7 30.88 37.24 2.41
C LEU A 7 30.62 35.77 2.80
N THR A 8 31.63 34.95 2.61
CA THR A 8 31.82 33.59 3.14
C THR A 8 31.61 33.51 4.65
N PHE A 9 30.87 32.50 5.13
CA PHE A 9 30.99 32.03 6.52
C PHE A 9 31.35 30.54 6.53
N VAL A 10 32.62 30.28 6.82
CA VAL A 10 33.20 28.97 7.17
C VAL A 10 33.25 28.91 8.69
N ILE A 11 32.58 27.92 9.30
CA ILE A 11 32.86 27.43 10.66
C ILE A 11 32.63 25.89 10.65
N THR A 12 33.67 25.07 10.48
CA THR A 12 34.37 24.25 11.52
C THR A 12 33.46 23.35 12.37
N VAL A 13 33.46 22.02 12.14
CA VAL A 13 34.35 20.98 12.73
C VAL A 13 33.93 20.53 14.15
N GLY A 14 33.50 19.25 14.23
CA GLY A 14 33.90 18.29 15.28
C GLY A 14 32.94 18.08 16.46
N VAL A 15 32.50 16.83 16.67
CA VAL A 15 32.91 15.96 17.81
C VAL A 15 32.11 14.64 17.78
N LEU A 16 32.87 13.56 17.99
CA LEU A 16 32.53 12.15 18.19
C LEU A 16 31.58 11.91 19.37
N MET A 17 30.70 10.91 19.30
CA MET A 17 30.46 9.99 20.43
C MET A 17 30.07 8.59 19.93
N ALA A 18 30.74 7.61 20.52
CA ALA A 18 30.54 6.18 20.35
C ALA A 18 29.24 5.70 21.02
N GLY A 19 28.57 4.73 20.38
CA GLY A 19 27.49 3.96 20.96
C GLY A 19 27.74 2.47 20.74
N CYS A 20 28.58 1.89 21.59
CA CYS A 20 28.72 0.45 21.80
C CYS A 20 27.79 0.05 22.95
N GLY A 21 27.05 -1.04 22.81
CA GLY A 21 26.40 -1.70 23.95
C GLY A 21 25.05 -2.33 23.62
N GLY A 22 24.98 -3.66 23.70
CA GLY A 22 23.71 -4.39 23.66
C GLY A 22 23.82 -5.86 23.25
N THR A 23 24.43 -6.68 24.11
CA THR A 23 24.10 -8.10 24.35
C THR A 23 22.57 -8.27 24.54
N GLU A 24 21.84 -9.37 24.31
CA GLU A 24 22.08 -10.81 24.35
C GLU A 24 20.75 -11.53 23.89
N THR A 25 20.88 -12.75 23.34
CA THR A 25 20.05 -13.97 23.61
C THR A 25 18.55 -14.07 23.26
N THR A 26 18.27 -15.02 22.33
CA THR A 26 17.28 -16.15 22.31
C THR A 26 15.84 -15.88 22.80
N VAL A 27 14.75 -16.28 22.14
CA VAL A 27 14.21 -17.64 21.85
C VAL A 27 13.02 -17.47 20.88
N ASN A 28 12.66 -18.48 20.07
CA ASN A 28 11.42 -19.26 20.30
C ASN A 28 11.10 -20.23 19.12
N VAL A 29 11.18 -21.52 19.43
CA VAL A 29 10.22 -22.60 19.14
C VAL A 29 9.73 -22.81 17.69
N ALA A 30 10.22 -23.89 17.10
CA ALA A 30 9.62 -24.59 15.98
C ALA A 30 8.31 -25.27 16.41
N ASN A 31 7.21 -24.96 15.73
CA ASN A 31 5.91 -25.59 15.96
C ASN A 31 5.86 -26.96 15.24
N THR A 32 5.77 -28.02 16.03
CA THR A 32 5.51 -29.40 15.60
C THR A 32 4.08 -29.52 15.08
N SER A 33 3.92 -29.80 13.78
CA SER A 33 2.60 -30.15 13.23
C SER A 33 2.29 -31.61 13.52
N THR A 34 1.21 -31.81 14.26
CA THR A 34 0.61 -33.08 14.61
C THR A 34 0.16 -33.83 13.36
N VAL A 35 0.70 -35.03 13.18
CA VAL A 35 0.23 -36.06 12.27
C VAL A 35 -1.18 -36.46 12.67
N ASN A 36 -2.14 -36.49 11.74
CA ASN A 36 -3.33 -37.31 11.90
C ASN A 36 -3.60 -38.10 10.62
N THR A 37 -3.34 -39.39 10.75
CA THR A 37 -3.65 -40.51 9.85
C THR A 37 -5.15 -40.70 9.67
N ASN A 38 -5.58 -41.04 8.46
CA ASN A 38 -6.67 -42.01 8.22
C ASN A 38 -6.55 -42.60 6.80
N THR A 39 -6.31 -43.90 6.75
CA THR A 39 -6.47 -44.84 5.62
C THR A 39 -7.45 -45.94 6.12
N PRO A 40 -8.02 -46.90 5.32
CA PRO A 40 -8.06 -47.16 3.87
C PRO A 40 -9.48 -47.73 3.43
N PRO A 41 -9.72 -48.65 2.44
CA PRO A 41 -9.19 -49.02 1.09
C PRO A 41 -10.35 -49.15 0.00
N PRO A 42 -10.30 -49.98 -1.08
CA PRO A 42 -9.70 -49.76 -2.42
C PRO A 42 -10.65 -50.05 -3.63
N ALA A 43 -10.13 -49.91 -4.88
CA ALA A 43 -10.43 -50.64 -6.15
C ALA A 43 -10.75 -49.73 -7.37
N VAL A 44 -10.38 -49.93 -8.65
CA VAL A 44 -9.42 -50.76 -9.43
C VAL A 44 -9.50 -50.21 -10.91
N ASN A 45 -8.35 -50.01 -11.59
CA ASN A 45 -8.07 -50.01 -13.08
C ASN A 45 -8.78 -48.98 -14.02
N SER A 46 -8.23 -48.36 -15.09
CA SER A 46 -7.00 -48.48 -15.92
C SER A 46 -6.75 -47.22 -16.79
N ALA A 47 -5.50 -46.75 -16.87
CA ALA A 47 -4.74 -46.19 -18.03
C ALA A 47 -5.22 -44.90 -18.77
N PRO A 48 -4.35 -44.18 -19.53
CA PRO A 48 -3.94 -42.81 -19.19
C PRO A 48 -4.32 -41.76 -20.25
N LEU A 49 -4.79 -40.59 -19.81
CA LEU A 49 -4.86 -39.38 -20.64
C LEU A 49 -4.22 -38.22 -19.88
N GLU A 50 -3.39 -37.50 -20.61
CA GLU A 50 -2.45 -36.46 -20.20
C GLU A 50 -3.07 -35.46 -19.20
N PRO A 51 -2.36 -35.06 -18.13
CA PRO A 51 -2.89 -34.04 -17.23
C PRO A 51 -2.81 -32.67 -17.93
N VAL A 52 -3.96 -32.23 -18.45
CA VAL A 52 -4.31 -30.82 -18.56
C VAL A 52 -3.93 -30.18 -17.23
N LYS A 53 -2.98 -29.24 -17.27
CA LYS A 53 -2.51 -28.48 -16.12
C LYS A 53 -3.73 -27.85 -15.46
N LYS A 54 -4.23 -28.49 -14.41
CA LYS A 54 -5.40 -28.08 -13.64
C LYS A 54 -5.13 -26.65 -13.20
N GLN A 55 -5.87 -25.73 -13.78
CA GLN A 55 -5.91 -24.34 -13.35
C GLN A 55 -6.18 -24.37 -11.86
N GLU A 56 -5.16 -24.02 -11.07
CA GLU A 56 -5.23 -24.02 -9.62
C GLU A 56 -6.43 -23.16 -9.24
N ALA A 57 -7.42 -23.80 -8.60
CA ALA A 57 -8.54 -23.08 -8.04
C ALA A 57 -7.94 -22.05 -7.08
N ALA A 58 -8.14 -20.77 -7.39
CA ALA A 58 -7.67 -19.67 -6.57
C ALA A 58 -8.09 -19.94 -5.12
N THR A 59 -7.12 -20.17 -4.26
CA THR A 59 -7.33 -20.20 -2.82
C THR A 59 -7.89 -18.84 -2.44
N VAL A 60 -9.17 -18.80 -2.04
CA VAL A 60 -9.80 -17.58 -1.52
C VAL A 60 -9.11 -17.24 -0.21
N ASN A 61 -8.09 -16.40 -0.28
CA ASN A 61 -7.38 -15.89 0.87
C ASN A 61 -8.30 -14.91 1.60
N ASN A 62 -8.77 -15.26 2.79
CA ASN A 62 -9.58 -14.39 3.65
C ASN A 62 -8.74 -13.32 4.37
N ALA A 63 -7.49 -13.06 3.94
CA ALA A 63 -6.68 -11.97 4.46
C ALA A 63 -7.34 -10.61 4.16
N PRO A 64 -7.18 -9.61 5.05
CA PRO A 64 -7.52 -8.23 4.74
C PRO A 64 -6.88 -7.79 3.42
N THR A 65 -7.64 -7.08 2.60
CA THR A 65 -7.18 -6.55 1.29
C THR A 65 -7.36 -5.04 1.21
N LEU A 66 -6.46 -4.40 0.49
CA LEU A 66 -6.39 -2.98 0.17
C LEU A 66 -7.11 -2.66 -1.15
N THR A 67 -7.34 -3.66 -2.02
CA THR A 67 -8.07 -3.50 -3.29
C THR A 67 -9.40 -2.74 -3.14
N PRO A 68 -10.27 -3.04 -2.16
CA PRO A 68 -11.54 -2.33 -2.00
C PRO A 68 -11.36 -0.83 -1.71
N VAL A 69 -10.27 -0.43 -1.05
CA VAL A 69 -9.97 0.98 -0.76
C VAL A 69 -9.61 1.70 -2.04
N VAL A 70 -8.79 1.08 -2.89
CA VAL A 70 -8.42 1.63 -4.21
C VAL A 70 -9.66 1.80 -5.08
N HIS A 71 -10.52 0.79 -5.17
CA HIS A 71 -11.75 0.88 -5.97
C HIS A 71 -12.69 1.96 -5.43
N ALA A 72 -12.88 2.02 -4.10
CA ALA A 72 -13.70 3.05 -3.48
C ALA A 72 -13.16 4.48 -3.73
N TYR A 73 -11.84 4.67 -3.77
CA TYR A 73 -11.22 5.93 -4.15
C TYR A 73 -11.60 6.35 -5.58
N TYR A 74 -11.35 5.49 -6.57
CA TYR A 74 -11.66 5.85 -7.96
C TYR A 74 -13.17 5.96 -8.24
N ASP A 75 -14.01 5.19 -7.53
CA ASP A 75 -15.46 5.34 -7.59
C ASP A 75 -15.92 6.69 -7.05
N ALA A 76 -15.33 7.14 -5.94
CA ALA A 76 -15.62 8.45 -5.36
C ALA A 76 -15.10 9.60 -6.24
N LEU A 77 -13.93 9.46 -6.88
CA LEU A 77 -13.44 10.42 -7.88
C LEU A 77 -14.42 10.53 -9.05
N LYS A 78 -14.83 9.39 -9.61
CA LYS A 78 -15.78 9.33 -10.72
C LYS A 78 -17.12 10.00 -10.41
N LYS A 79 -17.60 9.82 -9.18
CA LYS A 79 -18.87 10.39 -8.70
C LYS A 79 -18.74 11.82 -8.19
N LYS A 80 -17.52 12.35 -8.09
CA LYS A 80 -17.21 13.62 -7.40
C LYS A 80 -17.75 13.63 -5.96
N ASP A 81 -17.63 12.50 -5.27
CA ASP A 81 -18.18 12.28 -3.93
C ASP A 81 -17.14 12.63 -2.85
N ASP A 82 -17.25 13.86 -2.38
CA ASP A 82 -16.44 14.44 -1.32
C ASP A 82 -16.55 13.73 0.03
N ALA A 83 -17.71 13.12 0.33
CA ALA A 83 -17.92 12.40 1.58
C ALA A 83 -17.23 11.04 1.52
N ALA A 84 -17.37 10.33 0.39
CA ALA A 84 -16.70 9.05 0.16
C ALA A 84 -15.17 9.23 0.10
N MET A 85 -14.65 10.29 -0.51
CA MET A 85 -13.23 10.65 -0.49
C MET A 85 -12.68 10.72 0.94
N ARG A 86 -13.39 11.39 1.85
CA ARG A 86 -12.98 11.52 3.26
C ARG A 86 -12.99 10.20 4.03
N GLN A 87 -13.72 9.18 3.57
CA GLN A 87 -13.70 7.86 4.18
C GLN A 87 -12.50 7.02 3.76
N VAL A 88 -12.00 7.21 2.54
CA VAL A 88 -10.93 6.39 1.96
C VAL A 88 -9.54 7.02 2.06
N LEU A 89 -9.45 8.31 2.39
CA LEU A 89 -8.19 9.02 2.57
C LEU A 89 -7.80 9.15 4.03
N ALA A 90 -6.52 8.93 4.31
CA ALA A 90 -5.93 9.03 5.64
C ALA A 90 -6.00 10.45 6.18
N SER A 91 -6.06 10.60 7.49
CA SER A 91 -6.29 11.90 8.14
C SER A 91 -5.15 12.88 7.91
N ASN A 92 -3.91 12.40 7.80
CA ASN A 92 -2.74 13.21 7.44
C ASN A 92 -2.81 13.69 5.98
N PHE A 93 -3.23 12.81 5.07
CA PHE A 93 -3.36 13.14 3.66
C PHE A 93 -4.48 14.16 3.44
N LEU A 94 -5.64 13.97 4.09
CA LEU A 94 -6.74 14.95 4.06
C LEU A 94 -6.30 16.34 4.52
N LYS A 95 -5.52 16.44 5.61
CA LYS A 95 -4.99 17.72 6.08
C LYS A 95 -4.09 18.40 5.06
N SER A 96 -3.25 17.63 4.36
CA SER A 96 -2.41 18.16 3.27
C SER A 96 -3.27 18.70 2.14
N LEU A 97 -4.23 17.91 1.65
CA LEU A 97 -5.12 18.30 0.56
C LEU A 97 -5.96 19.52 0.92
N GLU A 98 -6.48 19.60 2.15
CA GLU A 98 -7.24 20.75 2.64
C GLU A 98 -6.38 22.02 2.72
N SER A 99 -5.09 21.89 3.04
CA SER A 99 -4.13 23.00 2.98
C SER A 99 -3.96 23.49 1.54
N ASP A 100 -3.67 22.58 0.62
CA ASP A 100 -3.44 22.89 -0.80
C ASP A 100 -4.70 23.50 -1.44
N MET A 101 -5.88 22.93 -1.16
CA MET A 101 -7.16 23.46 -1.60
C MET A 101 -7.40 24.88 -1.10
N LYS A 102 -7.01 25.19 0.15
CA LYS A 102 -7.16 26.53 0.71
C LYS A 102 -6.22 27.52 0.04
N GLU A 103 -4.98 27.12 -0.23
CA GLU A 103 -3.99 27.94 -0.95
C GLU A 103 -4.47 28.25 -2.38
N GLU A 104 -5.14 27.29 -3.03
CA GLU A 104 -5.65 27.43 -4.40
C GLU A 104 -7.10 27.94 -4.49
N ASN A 105 -7.75 28.26 -3.37
CA ASN A 105 -9.15 28.68 -3.29
C ASN A 105 -10.16 27.68 -3.91
N LYS A 106 -9.91 26.37 -3.72
CA LYS A 106 -10.76 25.27 -4.17
C LYS A 106 -11.59 24.71 -3.02
N THR A 107 -12.81 24.24 -3.32
CA THR A 107 -13.78 23.83 -2.28
C THR A 107 -14.29 22.40 -2.41
N GLY A 108 -14.00 21.69 -3.51
CA GLY A 108 -14.39 20.28 -3.72
C GLY A 108 -13.18 19.35 -3.71
N LEU A 109 -13.14 18.42 -2.75
CA LEU A 109 -12.01 17.50 -2.56
C LEU A 109 -11.87 16.52 -3.74
N ALA A 110 -12.97 15.90 -4.15
CA ALA A 110 -12.95 14.96 -5.26
C ALA A 110 -12.63 15.67 -6.59
N ALA A 111 -13.13 16.91 -6.75
CA ALA A 111 -12.84 17.73 -7.92
C ALA A 111 -11.37 18.15 -7.97
N PHE A 112 -10.80 18.56 -6.82
CA PHE A 112 -9.39 18.92 -6.70
C PHE A 112 -8.48 17.75 -7.07
N LEU A 113 -8.73 16.56 -6.51
CA LEU A 113 -7.98 15.36 -6.83
C LEU A 113 -8.13 14.93 -8.30
N ALA A 114 -9.31 15.11 -8.89
CA ALA A 114 -9.54 14.77 -10.30
C ALA A 114 -8.76 15.65 -11.29
N GLU A 115 -8.12 16.74 -10.85
CA GLU A 115 -7.22 17.53 -11.68
C GLU A 115 -5.87 16.83 -11.93
N THR A 116 -5.42 16.00 -10.98
CA THR A 116 -4.17 15.24 -11.07
C THR A 116 -4.40 13.75 -11.31
N ASP A 117 -5.49 13.21 -10.78
CA ASP A 117 -5.84 11.80 -10.84
C ASP A 117 -6.90 11.54 -11.90
N GLN A 118 -6.45 10.97 -13.01
CA GLN A 118 -7.33 10.57 -14.09
C GLN A 118 -8.12 9.31 -13.69
N VAL A 119 -9.44 9.42 -13.74
CA VAL A 119 -10.33 8.26 -13.57
C VAL A 119 -10.11 7.30 -14.74
N PRO A 120 -9.73 6.04 -14.50
CA PRO A 120 -9.51 5.09 -15.58
C PRO A 120 -10.83 4.69 -16.26
N GLU A 121 -10.76 4.37 -17.56
CA GLU A 121 -11.88 3.74 -18.27
C GLU A 121 -12.09 2.28 -17.85
N LYS A 122 -11.00 1.63 -17.42
CA LYS A 122 -10.98 0.23 -16.97
C LYS A 122 -10.84 0.17 -15.44
N PRO A 123 -11.26 -0.92 -14.78
CA PRO A 123 -10.99 -1.10 -13.36
C PRO A 123 -9.49 -1.02 -13.06
N MET A 124 -9.13 -0.44 -11.92
CA MET A 124 -7.74 -0.40 -11.45
C MET A 124 -7.23 -1.81 -11.20
N GLU A 125 -6.01 -2.08 -11.66
CA GLU A 125 -5.27 -3.30 -11.36
C GLU A 125 -4.55 -3.10 -10.02
N VAL A 126 -4.79 -4.00 -9.06
CA VAL A 126 -4.13 -4.00 -7.75
C VAL A 126 -3.44 -5.34 -7.57
N ARG A 127 -2.18 -5.33 -7.12
CA ARG A 127 -1.40 -6.55 -6.87
C ARG A 127 -0.38 -6.34 -5.76
N ASN A 128 0.32 -7.44 -5.42
CA ASN A 128 1.42 -7.45 -4.46
C ASN A 128 1.03 -6.74 -3.16
N GLU A 129 -0.16 -7.02 -2.62
CA GLU A 129 -0.59 -6.38 -1.38
C GLU A 129 0.21 -6.93 -0.20
N LYS A 130 0.69 -6.03 0.65
CA LYS A 130 1.37 -6.38 1.88
C LYS A 130 0.82 -5.54 3.02
N ILE A 131 0.39 -6.21 4.09
CA ILE A 131 -0.18 -5.60 5.27
C ILE A 131 0.63 -6.04 6.50
N GLU A 132 1.10 -5.07 7.28
CA GLU A 132 1.83 -5.29 8.53
C GLU A 132 1.27 -4.36 9.61
N GLY A 133 0.53 -4.92 10.57
CA GLY A 133 -0.11 -4.16 11.65
C GLY A 133 -1.07 -3.11 11.10
N THR A 134 -0.77 -1.82 11.34
CA THR A 134 -1.57 -0.68 10.89
C THR A 134 -1.10 -0.09 9.57
N LYS A 135 -0.10 -0.67 8.91
CA LYS A 135 0.45 -0.19 7.63
C LYS A 135 0.19 -1.20 6.53
N GLY A 136 -0.06 -0.68 5.33
CA GLY A 136 -0.27 -1.46 4.13
C GLY A 136 0.45 -0.83 2.94
N VAL A 137 0.78 -1.65 1.95
CA VAL A 137 1.25 -1.22 0.65
C VAL A 137 0.62 -2.11 -0.42
N ALA A 138 0.28 -1.52 -1.56
CA ALA A 138 -0.15 -2.27 -2.74
C ALA A 138 0.44 -1.64 -3.99
N GLU A 139 0.71 -2.46 -5.00
CA GLU A 139 1.02 -2.00 -6.34
C GLU A 139 -0.28 -1.74 -7.10
N VAL A 140 -0.43 -0.52 -7.61
CA VAL A 140 -1.62 -0.04 -8.31
C VAL A 140 -1.25 0.40 -9.71
N LYS A 141 -2.06 0.02 -10.70
CA LYS A 141 -1.93 0.45 -12.10
C LYS A 141 -3.29 0.79 -12.68
N GLY A 142 -3.33 1.86 -13.47
CA GLY A 142 -4.51 2.44 -14.08
C GLY A 142 -4.61 3.94 -13.81
N GLY A 143 -5.50 4.61 -14.53
CA GLY A 143 -5.72 6.05 -14.41
C GLY A 143 -4.47 6.81 -14.83
N THR A 144 -3.99 7.69 -13.96
CA THR A 144 -2.70 8.40 -14.14
C THR A 144 -1.50 7.45 -14.15
N TYR A 145 -1.60 6.25 -13.54
CA TYR A 145 -0.49 5.31 -13.41
C TYR A 145 -0.44 4.31 -14.58
N LEU A 146 0.39 4.61 -15.58
CA LEU A 146 0.61 3.72 -16.75
C LEU A 146 1.37 2.43 -16.39
N THR A 147 2.14 2.46 -15.30
CA THR A 147 2.87 1.32 -14.74
C THR A 147 2.40 1.05 -13.32
N PHE A 148 2.78 -0.09 -12.75
CA PHE A 148 2.52 -0.36 -11.34
C PHE A 148 3.32 0.60 -10.47
N VAL A 149 2.63 1.28 -9.57
CA VAL A 149 3.18 2.20 -8.57
C VAL A 149 2.80 1.70 -7.19
N ALA A 150 3.76 1.69 -6.26
CA ALA A 150 3.49 1.33 -4.88
C ALA A 150 2.78 2.49 -4.16
N ILE A 151 1.61 2.20 -3.57
CA ILE A 151 0.81 3.15 -2.81
C ILE A 151 0.78 2.71 -1.35
N ALA A 152 0.95 3.66 -0.43
CA ALA A 152 0.90 3.42 1.00
C ALA A 152 -0.54 3.52 1.55
N PHE A 153 -0.84 2.67 2.51
CA PHE A 153 -2.13 2.63 3.21
C PHE A 153 -1.90 2.59 4.72
N VAL A 154 -2.84 3.15 5.47
CA VAL A 154 -2.85 3.11 6.93
C VAL A 154 -4.21 2.63 7.43
N ASN A 155 -4.21 1.89 8.53
CA ASN A 155 -5.41 1.51 9.24
C ASN A 155 -5.69 2.52 10.35
N GLU A 156 -6.77 3.28 10.20
CA GLU A 156 -7.25 4.23 11.21
C GLU A 156 -8.56 3.69 11.80
N GLY A 157 -8.53 3.27 13.07
CA GLY A 157 -9.73 2.81 13.77
C GLY A 157 -10.42 1.62 13.11
N GLY A 158 -9.66 0.66 12.56
CA GLY A 158 -10.17 -0.53 11.90
C GLY A 158 -10.54 -0.34 10.43
N LYS A 159 -10.33 0.85 9.85
CA LYS A 159 -10.61 1.15 8.45
C LYS A 159 -9.32 1.46 7.70
N TRP A 160 -9.10 0.77 6.57
CA TRP A 160 -7.97 1.03 5.68
C TRP A 160 -8.21 2.26 4.83
N LYS A 161 -7.17 3.09 4.68
CA LYS A 161 -7.21 4.36 3.96
C LYS A 161 -5.91 4.58 3.19
N MET A 162 -6.00 5.23 2.03
CA MET A 162 -4.85 5.67 1.25
C MET A 162 -4.13 6.81 1.94
N SER A 163 -2.80 6.74 2.00
CA SER A 163 -1.91 7.73 2.61
C SER A 163 -1.04 8.38 1.55
N ASN A 164 -0.59 9.61 1.80
CA ASN A 164 0.45 10.28 1.02
C ASN A 164 1.87 9.99 1.54
N GLU A 165 2.01 9.07 2.49
CA GLU A 165 3.32 8.62 2.95
C GLU A 165 4.05 7.82 1.87
N THR A 166 5.39 7.91 1.86
CA THR A 166 6.21 7.00 1.07
C THR A 166 5.99 5.56 1.56
N PRO A 167 5.76 4.59 0.66
CA PRO A 167 5.67 3.18 1.03
C PRO A 167 6.90 2.74 1.82
N SER A 168 6.69 2.35 3.08
CA SER A 168 7.77 1.89 3.98
C SER A 168 7.94 0.37 3.97
N LEU A 169 6.93 -0.34 3.47
CA LEU A 169 6.94 -1.79 3.33
C LEU A 169 7.53 -2.17 1.96
N LYS A 170 8.50 -3.09 1.98
CA LYS A 170 9.05 -3.67 0.75
C LYS A 170 8.06 -4.67 0.16
N LEU A 171 7.74 -4.47 -1.11
CA LEU A 171 7.01 -5.42 -1.94
C LEU A 171 7.96 -6.54 -2.43
N PRO A 172 7.43 -7.77 -2.63
CA PRO A 172 8.21 -8.92 -3.08
C PRO A 172 8.71 -8.78 -4.53
#